data_AF-A0A1J5D3D0-F1
#
_entry.id   AF-A0A1J5D3D0-F1
#
_cell.length_a   1.000
_cell.length_b   1.000
_cell.length_c   1.000
_cell.angle_alpha   90.00
_cell.angle_beta   90.00
_cell.angle_gamma   90.00
#
_symmetry.space_group_name_H-M   'P 1'
#
loop_
_entity.id
_entity.type
_entity.pdbx_description
1 polymer ?
#
loop_
_entity_poly.entity_id
_entity_poly.type
_entity_poly.pdbx_seq_one_letter_code
_entity_poly.pdbx_strand_id
1 'polypeptide(L)'
;MRDKIRRREYIMSIHAEEEMNDDDLSIFDVEGCILTGKILERQKDKVTAEWKYRINGQSLSGGEVEVVAKLSPTGKLVIITVYVP
;
A
#
# COMPACT_ATOMS: atom_id res chain seq x y z
N MET A 1 8.34 -5.56 2.97
CA MET A 1 6.99 -5.35 2.36
C MET A 1 6.79 -6.20 1.13
N ARG A 2 7.69 -6.14 0.14
CA ARG A 2 7.62 -6.98 -1.07
C ARG A 2 7.42 -8.48 -0.77
N ASP A 3 8.13 -9.02 0.22
CA ASP A 3 7.95 -10.43 0.60
C ASP A 3 6.57 -10.73 1.21
N LYS A 4 5.95 -9.75 1.88
CA LYS A 4 4.58 -9.88 2.41
C LYS A 4 3.55 -9.91 1.29
N ILE A 5 3.73 -9.11 0.25
CA ILE A 5 2.90 -9.19 -0.96
C ILE A 5 3.05 -10.57 -1.63
N ARG A 6 4.28 -11.01 -1.90
CA ARG A 6 4.54 -12.32 -2.56
C ARG A 6 3.97 -13.52 -1.81
N ARG A 7 3.91 -13.45 -0.48
CA ARG A 7 3.36 -14.50 0.39
C ARG A 7 1.88 -14.32 0.72
N ARG A 8 1.22 -13.27 0.19
CA ARG A 8 -0.14 -12.87 0.55
C ARG A 8 -0.32 -12.68 2.07
N GLU A 9 0.72 -12.21 2.74
CA GLU A 9 0.75 -11.88 4.17
C GLU A 9 0.40 -10.40 4.39
N TYR A 10 -0.64 -9.93 3.70
CA TYR A 10 -1.15 -8.57 3.82
C TYR A 10 -2.66 -8.55 4.06
N ILE A 11 -3.17 -7.42 4.54
CA ILE A 11 -4.59 -7.12 4.66
C ILE A 11 -4.87 -5.73 4.09
N MET A 12 -6.03 -5.58 3.46
CA MET A 12 -6.59 -4.30 3.05
C MET A 12 -7.45 -3.76 4.19
N SER A 13 -7.34 -2.47 4.48
CA SER A 13 -8.37 -1.77 5.25
C SER A 13 -9.62 -1.59 4.38
N ILE A 14 -10.78 -1.39 5.01
CA ILE A 14 -12.02 -1.06 4.29
C ILE A 14 -11.82 0.23 3.47
N HIS A 15 -11.22 1.25 4.09
CA HIS A 15 -10.91 2.51 3.42
C HIS A 15 -10.00 2.32 2.19
N ALA A 16 -8.99 1.45 2.25
CA ALA A 16 -8.15 1.17 1.10
C ALA A 16 -8.90 0.44 -0.02
N GLU A 17 -9.87 -0.41 0.30
CA GLU A 17 -10.72 -1.07 -0.69
C GLU A 17 -11.66 -0.06 -1.36
N GLU A 18 -12.26 0.85 -0.60
CA GLU A 18 -13.14 1.92 -1.10
C GLU A 18 -12.37 2.84 -2.07
N GLU A 19 -11.23 3.41 -1.65
CA GLU A 19 -10.43 4.31 -2.50
C GLU A 19 -9.87 3.60 -3.73
N MET A 20 -9.47 2.32 -3.60
CA MET A 20 -9.03 1.51 -4.74
C MET A 20 -10.14 1.38 -5.79
N ASN A 21 -11.38 1.14 -5.35
CA ASN A 21 -12.53 1.03 -6.25
C ASN A 21 -12.91 2.38 -6.85
N ASP A 22 -12.82 3.47 -6.09
CA ASP A 22 -13.13 4.82 -6.56
C ASP A 22 -12.18 5.29 -7.67
N ASP A 23 -10.92 4.84 -7.63
CA ASP A 23 -9.90 5.13 -8.65
C ASP A 23 -9.81 4.06 -9.77
N ASP A 24 -10.79 3.15 -9.88
CA ASP A 24 -10.82 2.05 -10.86
C ASP A 24 -9.56 1.15 -10.84
N LEU A 25 -8.92 1.02 -9.67
CA LEU A 25 -7.74 0.17 -9.47
C LEU A 25 -8.15 -1.25 -9.09
N SER A 26 -7.35 -2.22 -9.51
CA SER A 26 -7.46 -3.60 -9.02
C SER A 26 -6.45 -3.87 -7.90
N ILE A 27 -6.68 -4.94 -7.14
CA ILE A 27 -5.69 -5.40 -6.15
C ILE A 27 -4.32 -5.69 -6.79
N PHE A 28 -4.27 -6.05 -8.08
CA PHE A 28 -3.01 -6.30 -8.77
C PHE A 28 -2.23 -5.01 -9.06
N ASP A 29 -2.91 -3.87 -9.21
CA ASP A 29 -2.27 -2.57 -9.34
C ASP A 29 -1.61 -2.16 -8.02
N VAL A 30 -2.30 -2.40 -6.90
CA VAL A 30 -1.76 -2.18 -5.54
C VAL A 30 -0.55 -3.09 -5.26
N GLU A 31 -0.68 -4.38 -5.53
CA GLU A 31 0.41 -5.35 -5.37
C GLU A 31 1.60 -4.99 -6.27
N GLY A 32 1.33 -4.64 -7.53
CA GLY A 32 2.31 -4.20 -8.52
C GLY A 32 3.07 -2.97 -8.05
N CYS A 33 2.35 -1.93 -7.60
CA CYS A 33 2.93 -0.71 -7.03
C CYS A 33 3.89 -1.03 -5.88
N ILE A 34 3.52 -1.89 -4.93
CA ILE A 34 4.41 -2.24 -3.81
C ILE A 34 5.62 -3.07 -4.26
N LEU A 35 5.45 -3.95 -5.25
CA LEU A 35 6.50 -4.83 -5.75
C LEU A 35 7.57 -4.09 -6.57
N THR A 36 7.18 -3.10 -7.38
CA THR A 36 8.08 -2.40 -8.31
C THR A 36 8.41 -0.98 -7.87
N GLY A 37 7.55 -0.36 -7.07
CA GLY A 37 7.64 1.02 -6.62
C GLY A 37 8.73 1.28 -5.59
N LYS A 38 8.85 2.55 -5.22
CA LYS A 38 9.85 3.11 -4.30
C LYS A 38 9.16 3.74 -3.10
N ILE A 39 9.77 3.60 -1.93
CA ILE A 39 9.31 4.32 -0.73
C ILE A 39 9.73 5.77 -0.90
N LEU A 40 8.75 6.68 -0.99
CA LEU A 40 8.98 8.12 -1.05
C LEU A 40 9.29 8.69 0.33
N GLU A 41 8.56 8.22 1.34
CA GLU A 41 8.70 8.72 2.70
C GLU A 41 8.26 7.69 3.74
N ARG A 42 8.68 7.94 4.97
CA ARG A 42 8.27 7.19 6.16
C ARG A 42 7.75 8.15 7.22
N GLN A 43 6.51 7.94 7.66
CA GLN A 43 5.85 8.75 8.68
C GLN A 43 5.70 7.95 9.98
N LYS A 44 6.08 8.53 11.12
CA LYS A 44 5.82 7.91 12.43
C LYS A 44 4.49 8.40 12.95
N ASP A 45 3.56 7.49 13.23
CA ASP A 45 2.32 7.83 13.89
C ASP A 45 2.62 8.38 15.29
N LYS A 46 2.07 9.55 15.63
CA LYS A 46 2.37 10.21 16.91
C LYS A 46 1.71 9.52 18.11
N VAL A 47 0.62 8.77 17.88
CA VAL A 47 -0.16 8.12 18.93
C VAL A 47 0.31 6.68 19.10
N THR A 48 0.41 5.92 18.00
CA THR A 48 0.75 4.49 18.06
C THR A 48 2.25 4.21 17.97
N ALA A 49 3.07 5.22 17.63
CA ALA A 49 4.50 5.10 17.32
C ALA A 49 4.83 4.14 16.15
N GLU A 50 3.81 3.65 15.43
CA GLU A 50 3.99 2.78 14.27
C GLU A 50 4.51 3.56 13.06
N TRP A 51 5.30 2.88 12.23
CA TRP A 51 5.78 3.44 10.97
C TRP A 51 4.81 3.16 9.83
N LYS A 52 4.40 4.23 9.15
CA LYS A 52 3.69 4.22 7.86
C LYS A 52 4.67 4.59 6.76
N TYR A 53 4.43 4.06 5.57
CA TYR A 53 5.31 4.23 4.42
C TYR A 53 4.47 4.59 3.21
N ARG A 54 4.81 5.69 2.53
CA ARG A 54 4.21 6.07 1.26
C ARG A 54 5.07 5.50 0.14
N ILE A 55 4.46 4.69 -0.70
CA ILE A 55 5.10 3.96 -1.78
C ILE A 55 4.51 4.50 -3.07
N ASN A 56 5.37 4.90 -3.99
CA ASN A 56 4.98 5.35 -5.32
C ASN A 56 5.46 4.33 -6.34
N GLY A 57 4.56 3.93 -7.22
CA GLY A 57 4.80 2.94 -8.26
C GLY A 57 3.84 3.15 -9.43
N GLN A 58 3.72 2.11 -10.25
CA GLN A 58 2.85 2.13 -11.42
C GLN A 58 1.79 1.04 -11.31
N SER A 59 0.59 1.34 -11.80
CA SER A 59 -0.45 0.36 -12.12
C SER A 59 0.03 -0.57 -13.24
N LEU A 60 -0.71 -1.65 -13.47
CA LEU A 60 -0.47 -2.55 -14.59
C LEU A 60 -0.68 -1.89 -15.95
N SER A 61 -1.49 -0.83 -16.01
CA SER A 61 -1.69 0.00 -17.20
C SER A 61 -0.63 1.11 -17.36
N GLY A 62 0.30 1.25 -16.40
CA GLY A 62 1.38 2.22 -16.42
C GLY A 62 1.04 3.59 -15.82
N GLY A 63 -0.17 3.76 -15.28
CA GLY A 63 -0.58 4.95 -14.53
C GLY A 63 0.14 5.02 -13.18
N GLU A 64 0.34 6.23 -12.66
CA GLU A 64 0.96 6.43 -11.35
C GLU A 64 0.00 6.00 -10.24
N VAL A 65 0.50 5.29 -9.23
CA VAL A 65 -0.28 4.81 -8.08
C VAL A 65 0.53 5.00 -6.82
N GLU A 66 -0.07 5.57 -5.80
CA GLU A 66 0.51 5.66 -4.46
C GLU A 66 -0.23 4.79 -3.46
N VAL A 67 0.56 4.07 -2.65
CA VAL A 67 0.04 3.20 -1.60
C VAL A 67 0.65 3.61 -0.27
N VAL A 68 -0.20 3.77 0.74
CA VAL A 68 0.23 3.96 2.13
C VAL A 68 0.05 2.67 2.90
N ALA A 69 1.14 2.14 3.45
CA ALA A 69 1.12 0.87 4.16
C ALA A 69 1.96 0.89 5.46
N LYS A 70 1.67 -0.04 6.37
CA LYS A 70 2.46 -0.27 7.60
C LYS A 70 2.66 -1.76 7.86
N LEU A 71 3.72 -2.11 8.59
CA LEU A 71 3.87 -3.46 9.15
C LEU A 71 3.18 -3.50 10.53
N SER A 72 2.22 -4.41 10.70
CA SER A 72 1.55 -4.62 11.97
C SER A 72 2.48 -5.33 12.97
N PRO A 73 2.18 -5.26 14.29
CA PRO A 73 2.88 -6.06 15.30
C PRO A 73 2.79 -7.58 15.06
N THR A 74 1.75 -8.04 14.36
CA THR A 74 1.57 -9.46 13.98
C THR A 74 2.40 -9.86 12.75
N GLY A 75 3.17 -8.93 12.18
CA GLY A 75 4.01 -9.17 11.02
C GLY A 75 3.26 -9.21 9.69
N LYS A 76 1.97 -8.85 9.65
CA LYS A 76 1.23 -8.66 8.40
C LYS A 76 1.49 -7.25 7.85
N LEU A 77 1.48 -7.10 6.53
CA LEU A 77 1.44 -5.80 5.89
C LEU A 77 -0.01 -5.28 5.90
N VAL A 78 -0.25 -4.08 6.40
CA VAL A 78 -1.56 -3.44 6.38
C VAL A 78 -1.52 -2.34 5.34
N ILE A 79 -2.36 -2.46 4.32
CA ILE A 79 -2.57 -1.42 3.32
C ILE A 79 -3.65 -0.48 3.89
N ILE A 80 -3.30 0.79 4.08
CA ILE A 80 -4.10 1.77 4.80
C ILE A 80 -5.00 2.54 3.83
N THR A 81 -4.43 2.97 2.70
CA THR A 81 -5.10 3.66 1.60
C THR A 81 -4.25 3.50 0.33
N VAL A 82 -4.88 3.66 -0.83
CA VAL A 82 -4.27 3.75 -2.16
C VAL A 82 -4.99 4.87 -2.92
N TYR A 83 -4.27 5.58 -3.78
CA TYR A 83 -4.87 6.57 -4.68
C TYR A 83 -4.01 6.80 -5.93
N VAL A 84 -4.64 7.35 -6.97
CA VAL A 84 -3.99 7.92 -8.16
C VAL A 84 -3.68 9.40 -7.89
N PRO A 85 -2.41 9.85 -8.03
CA PRO A 85 -2.01 11.25 -7.78
C PRO A 85 -2.55 12.29 -8.79
#